data_AF-A0A951C3A4-F1
#
_entry.id   AF-A0A951C3A4-F1
#
_cell.length_a   1.000
_cell.length_b   1.000
_cell.length_c   1.000
_cell.angle_alpha   90.00
_cell.angle_beta   90.00
_cell.angle_gamma   90.00
#
_symmetry.space_group_name_H-M   'P 1'
#
loop_
_entity.id
_entity.type
_entity.pdbx_description
1 polymer ?
#
loop_
_entity_poly.entity_id
_entity_poly.type
_entity_poly.pdbx_seq_one_letter_code
_entity_poly.pdbx_strand_id
1 'polypeptide(L)'
;MDAQLTKQIHSLVPFTAELGLELLEASKERVVGQAQWASERCTAGDVLHGGFLMATVDSIGAISAVQNLPEDASGTTTIESKTNFFRAVLRA
;
A
#
# COMPACT_ATOMS: atom_id res chain seq x y z
N MET A 1 5.55 -13.72 2.85
CA MET A 1 5.58 -12.61 3.82
C MET A 1 7.04 -12.39 4.19
N ASP A 2 7.56 -11.20 3.92
CA ASP A 2 8.91 -10.82 4.36
C ASP A 2 8.80 -9.85 5.55
N ALA A 3 9.05 -10.38 6.74
CA ALA A 3 8.91 -9.65 7.99
C ALA A 3 9.95 -8.51 8.11
N GLN A 4 11.12 -8.64 7.47
CA GLN A 4 12.15 -7.61 7.53
C GLN A 4 11.80 -6.46 6.59
N LEU A 5 11.36 -6.77 5.37
CA LEU A 5 10.89 -5.78 4.40
C LEU A 5 9.69 -4.98 4.93
N THR A 6 8.73 -5.66 5.58
CA THR A 6 7.57 -5.00 6.20
C THR A 6 8.00 -4.04 7.32
N LYS A 7 8.91 -4.45 8.20
CA LYS A 7 9.44 -3.55 9.25
C LYS A 7 10.17 -2.35 8.66
N GLN A 8 10.94 -2.56 7.60
CA GLN A 8 11.68 -1.47 6.95
C GLN A 8 10.73 -0.42 6.37
N ILE A 9 9.67 -0.85 5.65
CA ILE A 9 8.72 0.11 5.09
C ILE A 9 7.91 0.84 6.17
N HIS A 10 7.51 0.15 7.24
CA HIS A 10 6.85 0.79 8.38
C HIS A 10 7.73 1.86 9.02
N SER A 11 9.04 1.64 9.11
CA SER A 11 9.96 2.62 9.67
C SER A 11 10.16 3.84 8.76
N LEU A 12 10.20 3.63 7.43
CA LEU A 12 10.43 4.70 6.46
C LEU A 12 9.15 5.50 6.17
N VAL A 13 8.01 4.83 6.13
CA VAL A 13 6.70 5.40 5.84
C VAL A 13 5.74 4.96 6.96
N PRO A 14 5.72 5.64 8.12
CA PRO A 14 4.94 5.22 9.29
C PRO A 14 3.45 4.99 9.01
N PHE A 15 2.88 5.73 8.05
CA PHE A 15 1.48 5.54 7.65
C PHE A 15 1.18 4.13 7.11
N THR A 16 2.17 3.43 6.55
CA THR A 16 1.98 2.03 6.11
C THR A 16 1.73 1.07 7.28
N ALA A 17 2.21 1.39 8.48
CA ALA A 17 1.89 0.64 9.70
C ALA A 17 0.44 0.87 10.13
N GLU A 18 -0.06 2.11 10.06
CA GLU A 18 -1.47 2.44 10.33
C GLU A 18 -2.44 1.72 9.39
N LEU A 19 -2.04 1.59 8.11
CA LEU A 19 -2.77 0.79 7.13
C LEU A 19 -2.68 -0.72 7.39
N GLY A 20 -1.77 -1.18 8.26
CA GLY A 20 -1.40 -2.58 8.40
C GLY A 20 -1.01 -3.22 7.07
N LEU A 21 -0.29 -2.46 6.24
CA LEU A 21 0.26 -2.94 4.97
C LEU A 21 1.44 -3.87 5.26
N GLU A 22 1.39 -5.08 4.73
CA GLU A 22 2.49 -6.05 4.77
C GLU A 22 3.04 -6.26 3.37
N LEU A 23 4.37 -6.19 3.23
CA LEU A 23 5.04 -6.47 1.97
C LEU A 23 5.39 -7.96 1.85
N LEU A 24 4.98 -8.55 0.74
CA LEU A 24 5.26 -9.93 0.39
C LEU A 24 6.46 -10.04 -0.57
N GLU A 25 6.62 -9.06 -1.45
CA GLU A 25 7.70 -8.97 -2.43
C GLU A 25 7.93 -7.49 -2.79
N ALA A 26 9.20 -7.10 -2.98
CA ALA A 26 9.56 -5.83 -3.62
C ALA A 26 10.82 -6.02 -4.46
N SER A 27 10.66 -5.99 -5.78
CA SER A 27 11.72 -6.06 -6.79
C SER A 27 11.50 -4.96 -7.83
N LYS A 28 12.39 -4.84 -8.82
CA LYS A 28 12.21 -3.88 -9.93
C LYS A 28 11.03 -4.26 -10.81
N GLU A 29 10.78 -5.56 -10.93
CA GLU A 29 9.79 -6.17 -11.80
C GLU A 29 8.41 -6.21 -11.14
N ARG A 30 8.36 -6.33 -9.80
CA ARG A 30 7.11 -6.54 -9.08
C ARG A 30 7.16 -6.11 -7.62
N VAL A 31 6.07 -5.48 -7.16
CA VAL A 31 5.82 -5.23 -5.75
C VAL A 31 4.47 -5.86 -5.38
N VAL A 32 4.44 -6.57 -4.26
CA VAL A 32 3.22 -7.19 -3.73
C VAL A 32 3.08 -6.82 -2.28
N GLY A 33 1.95 -6.18 -1.97
CA GLY A 33 1.51 -5.94 -0.61
C GLY A 33 0.17 -6.59 -0.33
N GLN A 34 -0.13 -6.77 0.95
CA GLN A 34 -1.44 -7.16 1.44
C GLN A 34 -1.83 -6.29 2.64
N ALA A 35 -3.12 -6.10 2.85
CA ALA A 35 -3.65 -5.51 4.07
C ALA A 35 -4.94 -6.22 4.43
N GLN A 36 -5.13 -6.49 5.72
CA GLN A 36 -6.28 -7.25 6.20
C GLN A 36 -7.54 -6.38 6.28
N TRP A 37 -8.70 -7.01 6.08
CA TRP A 37 -9.98 -6.40 6.41
C TRP A 37 -10.06 -6.21 7.94
N ALA A 38 -10.56 -5.06 8.38
CA ALA A 38 -10.88 -4.80 9.79
C ALA A 38 -12.02 -3.79 9.88
N SER A 39 -12.86 -3.89 10.91
CA SER A 39 -14.07 -3.07 11.07
C SER A 39 -13.76 -1.57 11.11
N GLU A 40 -12.65 -1.18 11.73
CA GLU A 40 -12.17 0.20 11.81
C GLU A 40 -11.71 0.78 10.47
N ARG A 41 -11.54 -0.06 9.43
CA ARG A 41 -11.16 0.34 8.07
C ARG A 41 -12.37 0.43 7.13
N CYS A 42 -13.57 0.20 7.63
CA CYS A 42 -14.81 0.19 6.86
C CYS A 42 -15.49 1.56 6.82
N THR A 43 -16.29 1.76 5.77
CA THR A 43 -17.34 2.77 5.72
C THR A 43 -18.69 2.15 6.13
N ALA A 44 -19.79 2.89 5.97
CA ALA A 44 -21.13 2.39 6.22
C ALA A 44 -21.41 1.06 5.48
N GLY A 45 -22.06 0.12 6.18
CA GLY A 45 -22.41 -1.18 5.63
C GLY A 45 -21.27 -2.20 5.60
N ASP A 46 -20.26 -2.07 6.48
CA ASP A 46 -19.12 -3.00 6.61
C ASP A 46 -18.30 -3.20 5.32
N VAL A 47 -18.38 -2.25 4.40
CA VAL A 47 -17.58 -2.20 3.18
C VAL A 47 -16.25 -1.52 3.49
N LEU A 48 -15.11 -2.03 3.00
CA LEU A 48 -13.84 -1.31 3.15
C LEU A 48 -13.92 0.11 2.59
N HIS A 49 -13.42 1.06 3.38
CA HIS A 49 -13.42 2.46 3.01
C HIS A 49 -12.55 2.69 1.76
N GLY A 50 -13.05 3.45 0.79
CA GLY A 50 -12.32 3.71 -0.46
C GLY A 50 -10.95 4.37 -0.21
N GLY A 51 -10.87 5.28 0.77
CA GLY A 51 -9.61 5.92 1.17
C GLY A 51 -8.59 4.93 1.76
N PHE A 52 -9.03 3.88 2.47
CA PHE A 52 -8.13 2.83 2.96
C PHE A 52 -7.53 2.04 1.79
N LEU A 53 -8.39 1.63 0.85
CA LEU A 53 -7.97 0.92 -0.36
C LEU A 53 -7.00 1.76 -1.20
N MET A 54 -7.35 3.02 -1.45
CA MET A 54 -6.51 3.97 -2.20
C MET A 54 -5.15 4.19 -1.54
N ALA A 55 -5.13 4.49 -0.25
CA ALA A 55 -3.87 4.70 0.48
C ALA A 55 -2.96 3.46 0.46
N THR A 56 -3.56 2.27 0.55
CA THR A 56 -2.84 0.99 0.49
C THR A 56 -2.20 0.79 -0.88
N VAL A 57 -2.96 0.99 -1.97
CA VAL A 57 -2.45 0.79 -3.34
C VAL A 57 -1.47 1.89 -3.75
N ASP A 58 -1.69 3.13 -3.30
CA ASP A 58 -0.77 4.25 -3.53
C ASP A 58 0.60 3.98 -2.90
N SER A 59 0.61 3.49 -1.65
CA SER A 59 1.84 3.10 -0.97
C SER A 59 2.61 2.01 -1.73
N ILE A 60 1.90 0.99 -2.24
CA ILE A 60 2.50 -0.06 -3.09
C ILE A 60 3.06 0.54 -4.39
N GLY A 61 2.33 1.45 -5.03
CA GLY A 61 2.77 2.15 -6.24
C GLY A 61 4.04 2.98 -6.01
N ALA A 62 4.10 3.72 -4.89
CA ALA A 62 5.27 4.49 -4.51
C ALA A 62 6.50 3.61 -4.29
N ILE A 63 6.34 2.45 -3.62
CA ILE A 63 7.43 1.47 -3.47
C ILE A 63 7.90 0.98 -4.83
N SER A 64 6.98 0.67 -5.76
CA SER A 64 7.33 0.28 -7.12
C SER A 64 8.12 1.36 -7.87
N ALA A 65 7.79 2.64 -7.66
CA ALA A 65 8.55 3.75 -8.23
C ALA A 65 9.95 3.82 -7.65
N VAL A 66 10.09 3.71 -6.31
CA VAL A 66 11.40 3.73 -5.63
C VAL A 66 12.33 2.64 -6.14
N GLN A 67 11.83 1.42 -6.38
CA GLN A 67 12.65 0.31 -6.91
C GLN A 67 13.28 0.61 -8.28
N ASN A 68 12.69 1.54 -9.03
CA ASN A 68 13.09 1.89 -10.39
C ASN A 68 13.75 3.26 -10.51
N LEU A 69 14.04 3.93 -9.39
CA LEU A 69 14.77 5.19 -9.40
C LEU A 69 16.25 4.98 -9.78
N PRO A 70 16.85 5.95 -10.50
CA PRO A 70 18.31 6.06 -10.62
C PRO A 70 19.01 6.15 -9.26
N GLU A 71 20.28 5.73 -9.19
CA GLU A 71 21.06 5.74 -7.94
C GLU A 71 21.28 7.16 -7.38
N ASP A 72 21.27 8.17 -8.25
CA ASP A 72 21.44 9.58 -7.90
C ASP A 72 20.12 10.33 -7.66
N ALA A 73 18.98 9.64 -7.73
CA ALA A 73 17.68 10.25 -7.48
C ALA A 73 17.50 10.62 -6.00
N SER A 74 16.98 11.82 -5.75
CA SER A 74 16.69 12.30 -4.39
C SER A 74 15.42 11.71 -3.78
N GLY A 75 14.54 11.14 -4.61
CA GLY A 75 13.29 10.53 -4.20
C GLY A 75 12.25 10.53 -5.31
N THR A 76 11.00 10.23 -4.92
CA THR A 76 9.84 10.24 -5.81
C THR A 76 8.67 10.95 -5.12
N THR A 77 7.71 11.41 -5.92
CA THR A 77 6.44 11.93 -5.44
C THR A 77 5.31 11.40 -6.33
N THR A 78 4.18 11.06 -5.73
CA THR A 78 2.98 10.70 -6.47
C THR A 78 2.46 11.94 -7.20
N ILE A 79 2.45 11.91 -8.54
CA ILE A 79 1.85 12.97 -9.36
C ILE A 79 0.35 12.74 -9.53
N GLU A 80 -0.04 11.49 -9.77
CA GLU A 80 -1.43 11.05 -9.88
C GLU A 80 -1.57 9.65 -9.32
N SER A 81 -2.68 9.39 -8.62
CA SER A 81 -3.09 8.07 -8.17
C SER A 81 -4.58 7.92 -8.38
N LYS A 82 -4.97 6.98 -9.26
CA LYS A 82 -6.35 6.82 -9.71
C LYS A 82 -6.82 5.40 -9.48
N THR A 83 -7.86 5.25 -8.66
CA THR A 83 -8.49 3.97 -8.38
C THR A 83 -9.89 3.92 -8.99
N ASN A 84 -10.21 2.82 -9.68
CA ASN A 84 -11.59 2.50 -10.06
C ASN A 84 -12.12 1.42 -9.11
N PHE A 85 -13.23 1.69 -8.45
CA PHE A 85 -13.90 0.69 -7.62
C PHE A 85 -14.94 -0.07 -8.46
N PHE A 86 -14.71 -1.37 -8.68
CA PHE A 86 -15.61 -2.21 -9.48
C PHE A 86 -16.70 -2.88 -8.65
N ARG A 87 -16.44 -3.15 -7.37
CA ARG A 87 -17.38 -3.73 -6.41
C ARG A 87 -16.98 -3.40 -4.97
N ALA A 88 -17.91 -3.55 -4.05
CA ALA A 88 -17.64 -3.52 -2.61
C ALA A 88 -16.69 -4.66 -2.20
N VAL A 89 -15.79 -4.37 -1.26
CA VAL A 89 -14.99 -5.38 -0.56
C VAL A 89 -15.60 -5.55 0.83
N LEU A 90 -16.21 -6.71 1.05
CA LEU A 90 -16.84 -7.13 2.30
C LEU A 90 -15.90 -8.08 3.05
N ARG A 91 -16.22 -8.36 4.31
CA ARG A 91 -15.56 -9.43 5.07
C ARG A 91 -15.76 -10.77 4.35
N ALA A 92 -14.68 -11.54 4.21
CA ALA A 92 -14.71 -12.91 3.69
C ALA A 92 -15.25 -13.89 4.74
#